data_AF-A0A4P1R6E5-F1
#
_entry.id   AF-A0A4P1R6E5-F1
#
_cell.length_a   1.000
_cell.length_b   1.000
_cell.length_c   1.000
_cell.angle_alpha   90.00
_cell.angle_beta   90.00
_cell.angle_gamma   90.00
#
_symmetry.space_group_name_H-M   'P 1'
#
loop_
_entity.id
_entity.type
_entity.pdbx_description
1 polymer ?
#
loop_
_entity_poly.entity_id
_entity_poly.type
_entity_poly.pdbx_seq_one_letter_code
_entity_poly.pdbx_strand_id
1 'polypeptide(L)'
;MSLLQLQLSSHAFTSLSSHNFNYITKPNRALYSSKTLNFATIKVRAVGTIPETDSDTTEPEEPPYVGFAFISSVLLPDGTPDIHYRSSSGGQKLRNVMLDTNIDLYGPYSRALLNCGGGGTCATCMVEVLEGTELLNPRTDKEKEKLKRKPKNWRLACQTIVGKPDSRGAVVIQQLPEWKGHEWKYGKDEESESSS
;
A
#
# COMPACT_ATOMS: atom_id res chain seq x y z
N MET A 1 -1.55 -33.42 5.49
CA MET A 1 -2.26 -32.23 6.00
C MET A 1 -1.19 -31.24 6.42
N SER A 2 -0.70 -30.43 5.48
CA SER A 2 0.44 -29.54 5.66
C SER A 2 -0.09 -28.14 5.95
N LEU A 3 0.22 -27.61 7.13
CA LEU A 3 -0.09 -26.24 7.54
C LEU A 3 1.01 -25.33 6.98
N LEU A 4 0.65 -24.42 6.08
CA LEU A 4 1.52 -23.34 5.63
C LEU A 4 1.30 -22.13 6.55
N GLN A 5 2.21 -21.94 7.50
CA GLN A 5 2.39 -20.68 8.22
C GLN A 5 2.91 -19.63 7.24
N LEU A 6 2.17 -18.53 7.08
CA LEU A 6 2.66 -17.36 6.36
C LEU A 6 3.46 -16.50 7.33
N GLN A 7 4.79 -16.63 7.31
CA GLN A 7 5.68 -15.64 7.91
C GLN A 7 5.75 -14.42 6.99
N LEU A 8 5.11 -13.32 7.38
CA LEU A 8 5.36 -12.02 6.75
C LEU A 8 6.73 -11.52 7.23
N SER A 9 7.76 -11.71 6.41
CA SER A 9 9.04 -11.02 6.57
C SER A 9 8.97 -9.66 5.88
N SER A 10 9.62 -8.66 6.48
CA SER A 10 9.64 -7.24 6.09
C SER A 10 10.26 -6.93 4.72
N HIS A 11 10.53 -7.95 3.89
CA HIS A 11 11.21 -7.82 2.60
C HIS A 11 10.28 -7.94 1.39
N ALA A 12 8.96 -8.10 1.59
CA ALA A 12 8.01 -8.24 0.48
C ALA A 12 7.70 -6.94 -0.30
N PHE A 13 8.31 -5.81 0.06
CA PHE A 13 8.16 -4.54 -0.66
C PHE A 13 9.43 -4.19 -1.44
N THR A 14 9.83 -5.02 -2.40
CA THR A 14 10.85 -4.62 -3.39
C THR A 14 10.19 -4.13 -4.68
N SER A 15 10.26 -2.82 -4.87
CA SER A 15 10.37 -2.08 -6.14
C SER A 15 9.66 -2.65 -7.39
N LEU A 16 8.45 -2.15 -7.69
CA LEU A 16 7.90 -2.19 -9.03
C LEU A 16 8.42 -0.99 -9.83
N SER A 17 9.41 -1.26 -10.67
CA SER A 17 9.98 -0.35 -11.66
C SER A 17 8.89 0.18 -12.60
N SER A 18 8.86 1.50 -12.77
CA SER A 18 7.94 2.18 -13.69
C SER A 18 8.35 1.95 -15.14
N HIS A 19 7.69 1.03 -15.84
CA HIS A 19 7.85 0.86 -17.28
C HIS A 19 7.01 1.90 -18.04
N ASN A 20 7.67 2.98 -18.49
CA ASN A 20 7.14 3.90 -19.48
C ASN A 20 7.01 3.20 -20.84
N PHE A 21 5.78 3.01 -21.32
CA PHE A 21 5.50 2.59 -22.69
C PHE A 21 5.42 3.81 -23.61
N ASN A 22 6.51 4.11 -24.31
CA ASN A 22 6.49 4.98 -25.48
C ASN A 22 6.39 4.12 -26.75
N TYR A 23 5.31 4.31 -27.49
CA TYR A 23 5.05 3.70 -28.79
C TYR A 23 5.70 4.55 -29.89
N ILE A 24 6.73 4.02 -30.55
CA ILE A 24 7.25 4.58 -31.81
C ILE A 24 7.36 3.44 -32.83
N THR A 25 6.70 3.64 -33.96
CA THR A 25 6.63 2.75 -35.12
C THR A 25 7.89 2.84 -36.00
N LYS A 26 8.20 1.72 -36.65
CA LYS A 26 9.43 1.33 -37.37
C LYS A 26 9.90 2.29 -38.49
N PRO A 27 11.21 2.33 -38.82
CA PRO A 27 11.70 2.89 -40.07
C PRO A 27 11.92 1.80 -41.15
N ASN A 28 11.88 2.20 -42.42
CA ASN A 28 12.33 1.42 -43.56
C ASN A 28 13.14 2.31 -44.51
N ARG A 29 14.31 1.80 -44.94
CA ARG A 29 15.11 2.09 -46.17
C ARG A 29 16.59 2.44 -45.94
N ALA A 30 17.39 1.39 -46.06
CA ALA A 30 18.56 1.17 -46.92
C ALA A 30 19.24 2.35 -47.68
N LEU A 31 20.58 2.42 -47.56
CA LEU A 31 21.64 2.26 -48.59
C LEU A 31 22.84 3.25 -48.48
N TYR A 32 24.03 2.66 -48.47
CA TYR A 32 25.38 3.09 -48.92
C TYR A 32 25.95 4.49 -48.53
N SER A 33 27.14 4.48 -47.89
CA SER A 33 28.43 4.85 -48.52
C SER A 33 29.53 5.08 -47.48
N SER A 34 30.64 4.35 -47.63
CA SER A 34 31.89 4.44 -46.85
C SER A 34 32.63 5.77 -47.05
N LYS A 35 33.27 6.34 -46.01
CA LYS A 35 34.61 7.01 -46.05
C LYS A 35 35.31 7.04 -44.66
N THR A 36 36.49 6.42 -44.65
CA THR A 36 37.75 6.55 -43.88
C THR A 36 37.98 7.61 -42.76
N LEU A 37 38.52 7.10 -41.64
CA LEU A 37 39.71 7.46 -40.83
C LEU A 37 39.99 8.93 -40.43
N ASN A 38 40.25 9.14 -39.14
CA ASN A 38 41.57 9.59 -38.64
C ASN A 38 41.73 9.35 -37.12
N PHE A 39 42.79 8.61 -36.77
CA PHE A 39 43.27 8.42 -35.41
C PHE A 39 44.12 9.63 -34.99
N ALA A 40 43.83 10.19 -33.81
CA ALA A 40 44.76 11.06 -33.10
C ALA A 40 45.03 10.46 -31.72
N THR A 41 46.27 10.04 -31.52
CA THR A 41 46.81 9.47 -30.28
C THR A 41 46.95 10.54 -29.21
N ILE A 42 46.22 10.41 -28.10
CA ILE A 42 46.46 11.19 -26.88
C ILE A 42 47.13 10.28 -25.86
N LYS A 43 48.40 10.58 -25.54
CA LYS A 43 49.10 10.01 -24.38
C LYS A 43 48.54 10.66 -23.12
N VAL A 44 47.80 9.90 -22.33
CA VAL A 44 47.40 10.32 -20.98
C VAL A 44 48.33 9.65 -19.97
N ARG A 45 49.03 10.46 -19.19
CA ARG A 45 49.88 10.04 -18.07
C ARG A 45 49.00 9.90 -16.82
N ALA A 46 48.85 8.70 -16.30
CA ALA A 46 48.19 8.46 -15.02
C ALA A 46 49.15 8.81 -13.88
N VAL A 47 48.76 9.75 -13.01
CA VAL A 47 49.33 9.92 -11.67
C VAL A 47 48.16 9.78 -10.70
N GLY A 48 48.08 8.61 -10.06
CA GLY A 48 47.11 8.35 -9.00
C GLY A 48 47.70 8.79 -7.67
N THR A 49 47.07 9.79 -7.06
CA THR A 49 47.15 10.03 -5.62
C THR A 49 45.71 10.01 -5.10
N ILE A 50 45.41 8.99 -4.30
CA ILE A 50 44.14 8.77 -3.62
C ILE A 50 44.09 9.76 -2.44
N PRO A 51 43.13 10.68 -2.35
CA PRO A 51 42.71 11.16 -1.05
C PRO A 51 41.73 10.13 -0.50
N GLU A 52 42.08 9.51 0.63
CA GLU A 52 41.10 8.81 1.46
C GLU A 52 40.02 9.82 1.82
N THR A 53 38.89 9.72 1.13
CA THR A 53 37.69 10.49 1.40
C THR A 53 36.86 9.56 2.27
N ASP A 54 36.80 9.90 3.56
CA ASP A 54 35.93 9.26 4.54
C ASP A 54 34.55 9.06 3.92
N SER A 55 34.17 7.80 3.73
CA SER A 55 32.88 7.40 3.22
C SER A 55 31.83 7.59 4.31
N ASP A 56 31.40 8.83 4.51
CA ASP A 56 30.14 9.10 5.17
C ASP A 56 29.01 8.71 4.19
N THR A 57 28.69 7.42 4.17
CA THR A 57 27.62 6.86 3.35
C THR A 57 26.31 7.19 4.05
N THR A 58 25.81 8.41 3.85
CA THR A 58 24.39 8.70 4.10
C THR A 58 23.61 7.99 2.98
N GLU A 59 23.08 6.80 3.26
CA GLU A 59 22.03 6.22 2.41
C GLU A 59 20.88 7.22 2.29
N PRO A 60 20.27 7.39 1.10
CA PRO A 60 19.06 8.18 0.98
C PRO A 60 17.96 7.54 1.84
N GLU A 61 17.71 8.09 3.02
CA GLU A 61 16.62 7.69 3.93
C GLU A 61 15.31 7.65 3.12
N GLU A 62 14.79 6.44 2.85
CA GLU A 62 13.54 6.29 2.12
C GLU A 62 12.42 7.02 2.86
N PRO A 63 11.63 7.86 2.14
CA PRO A 63 10.63 8.70 2.76
C PRO A 63 9.62 7.85 3.54
N PRO A 64 9.17 8.30 4.73
CA PRO A 64 8.26 7.54 5.56
C PRO A 64 6.93 7.27 4.84
N TYR A 65 6.46 6.03 4.95
CA TYR A 65 5.17 5.62 4.41
C TYR A 65 4.46 4.64 5.36
N VAL A 66 3.14 4.59 5.23
CA VAL A 66 2.29 3.60 5.89
C VAL A 66 1.88 2.55 4.85
N GLY A 67 2.07 1.29 5.21
CA GLY A 67 1.61 0.14 4.43
C GLY A 67 0.16 -0.22 4.74
N PHE A 68 -0.52 -0.79 3.76
CA PHE A 68 -1.90 -1.24 3.88
C PHE A 68 -2.03 -2.64 3.31
N ALA A 69 -2.76 -3.50 4.03
CA ALA A 69 -3.29 -4.75 3.50
C ALA A 69 -4.82 -4.65 3.47
N PHE A 70 -5.39 -4.54 2.28
CA PHE A 70 -6.83 -4.47 2.08
C PHE A 70 -7.40 -5.84 1.73
N ILE A 71 -8.15 -6.43 2.64
CA ILE A 71 -8.79 -7.75 2.45
C ILE A 71 -10.15 -7.53 1.79
N SER A 72 -10.35 -8.14 0.62
CA SER A 72 -11.62 -8.11 -0.11
C SER A 72 -12.75 -8.76 0.69
N SER A 73 -13.99 -8.36 0.39
CA SER A 73 -15.18 -9.04 0.95
C SER A 73 -15.50 -10.37 0.28
N VAL A 74 -14.86 -10.66 -0.86
CA VAL A 74 -15.06 -11.88 -1.66
C VAL A 74 -13.77 -12.68 -1.69
N LEU A 75 -13.88 -14.00 -1.52
CA LEU A 75 -12.75 -14.92 -1.61
C LEU A 75 -12.33 -15.14 -3.07
N LEU A 76 -11.07 -15.51 -3.25
CA LEU A 76 -10.62 -16.09 -4.49
C LEU A 76 -11.31 -17.44 -4.75
N PRO A 77 -11.35 -17.94 -6.01
CA PRO A 77 -12.00 -19.21 -6.34
C PRO A 77 -11.48 -20.43 -5.56
N ASP A 78 -10.27 -20.35 -5.03
CA ASP A 78 -9.63 -21.38 -4.20
C ASP A 78 -10.00 -21.29 -2.70
N GLY A 79 -10.80 -20.28 -2.31
CA GLY A 79 -11.23 -20.04 -0.94
C GLY A 79 -10.26 -19.19 -0.10
N THR A 80 -9.17 -18.68 -0.67
CA THR A 80 -8.22 -17.82 0.04
C THR A 80 -8.66 -16.34 0.04
N PRO A 81 -8.23 -15.53 1.02
CA PRO A 81 -8.44 -14.08 1.01
C PRO A 81 -7.79 -13.43 -0.20
N ASP A 82 -8.55 -12.60 -0.91
CA ASP A 82 -7.97 -11.64 -1.85
C ASP A 82 -7.45 -10.42 -1.08
N ILE A 83 -6.12 -10.27 -1.02
CA ILE A 83 -5.43 -9.21 -0.25
C ILE A 83 -4.71 -8.27 -1.21
N HIS A 84 -5.02 -6.99 -1.11
CA HIS A 84 -4.42 -5.93 -1.93
C HIS A 84 -3.48 -5.10 -1.09
N TYR A 85 -2.18 -5.17 -1.38
CA TYR A 85 -1.17 -4.37 -0.70
C TYR A 85 -1.02 -3.00 -1.34
N ARG A 86 -0.99 -1.94 -0.52
CA ARG A 86 -0.77 -0.55 -0.95
C ARG A 86 0.14 0.17 0.04
N SER A 87 0.65 1.32 -0.36
CA SER A 87 1.36 2.24 0.53
C SER A 87 0.93 3.68 0.24
N SER A 88 0.99 4.53 1.26
CA SER A 88 0.77 5.96 1.11
C SER A 88 1.53 6.74 2.18
N SER A 89 1.72 8.04 1.96
CA SER A 89 2.12 8.93 3.06
C SER A 89 1.03 8.97 4.14
N GLY A 90 1.44 9.13 5.39
CA GLY A 90 0.50 9.33 6.49
C GLY A 90 -0.12 10.73 6.50
N GLY A 91 -1.08 10.97 7.39
CA GLY A 91 -1.91 12.16 7.45
C GLY A 91 -3.09 12.16 6.46
N GLN A 92 -3.23 11.11 5.64
CA GLN A 92 -4.29 11.01 4.64
C GLN A 92 -5.57 10.40 5.20
N LYS A 93 -6.72 10.77 4.61
CA LYS A 93 -7.98 10.06 4.88
C LYS A 93 -7.93 8.67 4.25
N LEU A 94 -8.29 7.66 5.02
CA LEU A 94 -8.31 6.26 4.55
C LEU A 94 -9.18 6.10 3.29
N ARG A 95 -10.31 6.82 3.20
CA ARG A 95 -11.15 6.86 2.00
C ARG A 95 -10.36 7.27 0.75
N ASN A 96 -9.52 8.30 0.85
CA ASN A 96 -8.80 8.80 -0.32
C ASN A 96 -7.74 7.79 -0.74
N VAL A 97 -6.97 7.25 0.22
CA VAL A 97 -6.00 6.18 -0.04
C VAL A 97 -6.65 5.00 -0.78
N MET A 98 -7.82 4.54 -0.32
CA MET A 98 -8.54 3.45 -0.99
C MET A 98 -8.97 3.81 -2.41
N LEU A 99 -9.58 4.98 -2.62
CA LEU A 99 -10.09 5.39 -3.93
C LEU A 99 -8.96 5.67 -4.93
N ASP A 100 -7.92 6.37 -4.50
CA ASP A 100 -6.77 6.76 -5.32
C ASP A 100 -5.94 5.54 -5.75
N THR A 101 -6.01 4.44 -4.98
CA THR A 101 -5.31 3.17 -5.28
C THR A 101 -6.22 2.06 -5.81
N ASN A 102 -7.41 2.44 -6.29
CA ASN A 102 -8.42 1.58 -6.91
C ASN A 102 -8.94 0.43 -6.02
N ILE A 103 -8.92 0.61 -4.71
CA ILE A 103 -9.56 -0.30 -3.74
C ILE A 103 -11.05 0.05 -3.64
N ASP A 104 -11.91 -0.97 -3.73
CA ASP A 104 -13.35 -0.76 -3.70
C ASP A 104 -13.86 -0.55 -2.26
N LEU A 105 -14.20 0.70 -1.96
CA LEU A 105 -14.75 1.06 -0.65
C LEU A 105 -16.28 0.93 -0.57
N TYR A 106 -16.95 1.03 -1.72
CA TYR A 106 -18.39 1.25 -1.76
C TYR A 106 -19.18 0.03 -2.24
N GLY A 107 -18.52 -1.02 -2.70
CA GLY A 107 -19.19 -2.18 -3.25
C GLY A 107 -19.94 -1.85 -4.54
N PRO A 108 -20.56 -2.85 -5.18
CA PRO A 108 -21.21 -2.69 -6.48
C PRO A 108 -22.41 -1.72 -6.44
N TYR A 109 -23.11 -1.61 -5.30
CA TYR A 109 -24.34 -0.83 -5.19
C TYR A 109 -24.16 0.61 -4.67
N SER A 110 -23.10 0.89 -3.91
CA SER A 110 -22.96 2.21 -3.22
C SER A 110 -22.04 3.19 -3.94
N ARG A 111 -21.38 2.77 -5.04
CA ARG A 111 -20.27 3.51 -5.67
C ARG A 111 -20.68 4.85 -6.30
N ALA A 112 -21.86 4.95 -6.92
CA ALA A 112 -22.23 6.14 -7.71
C ALA A 112 -23.31 7.05 -7.09
N LEU A 113 -24.26 6.52 -6.32
CA LEU A 113 -25.50 7.26 -6.00
C LEU A 113 -25.77 7.48 -4.50
N LEU A 114 -25.06 6.79 -3.60
CA LEU A 114 -25.44 6.72 -2.18
C LEU A 114 -24.34 7.18 -1.21
N ASN A 115 -23.18 7.64 -1.69
CA ASN A 115 -22.10 8.12 -0.82
C ASN A 115 -22.14 9.64 -0.64
N CYS A 116 -21.90 10.10 0.59
CA CYS A 116 -21.90 11.52 0.96
C CYS A 116 -20.59 12.27 0.63
N GLY A 117 -19.76 11.77 -0.29
CA GLY A 117 -18.47 12.38 -0.63
C GLY A 117 -17.45 12.45 0.53
N GLY A 118 -17.71 11.77 1.65
CA GLY A 118 -16.89 11.82 2.85
C GLY A 118 -17.36 12.77 3.95
N GLY A 119 -18.61 13.25 3.89
CA GLY A 119 -19.24 14.05 4.94
C GLY A 119 -19.55 13.29 6.25
N GLY A 120 -19.45 11.95 6.26
CA GLY A 120 -19.67 11.12 7.44
C GLY A 120 -21.15 10.89 7.82
N THR A 121 -22.09 11.21 6.93
CA THR A 121 -23.55 11.12 7.22
C THR A 121 -24.20 9.84 6.70
N CYS A 122 -23.73 9.31 5.57
CA CYS A 122 -24.32 8.14 4.89
C CYS A 122 -23.90 6.78 5.48
N ALA A 123 -22.80 6.73 6.22
CA ALA A 123 -22.16 5.50 6.71
C ALA A 123 -21.78 4.45 5.64
N THR A 124 -21.80 4.76 4.33
CA THR A 124 -21.51 3.77 3.27
C THR A 124 -20.03 3.44 3.09
N CYS A 125 -19.12 4.16 3.75
CA CYS A 125 -17.67 3.90 3.72
C CYS A 125 -17.20 3.14 4.97
N MET A 126 -17.99 2.18 5.43
CA MET A 126 -17.64 1.32 6.55
C MET A 126 -16.49 0.39 6.16
N VAL A 127 -15.50 0.34 7.04
CA VAL A 127 -14.39 -0.62 6.97
C VAL A 127 -14.20 -1.21 8.36
N GLU A 128 -13.62 -2.40 8.40
CA GLU A 128 -13.22 -3.02 9.64
C GLU A 128 -11.69 -2.98 9.77
N VAL A 129 -11.21 -2.45 10.89
CA VAL A 129 -9.78 -2.43 11.22
C VAL A 129 -9.46 -3.71 11.95
N LEU A 130 -8.52 -4.48 11.43
CA LEU A 130 -8.06 -5.73 12.04
C LEU A 130 -6.80 -5.48 12.86
N GLU A 131 -5.86 -4.71 12.31
CA GLU A 131 -4.59 -4.36 12.92
C GLU A 131 -4.22 -2.90 12.60
N GLY A 132 -3.34 -2.30 13.40
CA GLY A 132 -2.86 -0.93 13.19
C GLY A 132 -3.82 0.16 13.69
N THR A 133 -4.62 -0.11 14.73
CA THR A 133 -5.58 0.87 15.26
C THR A 133 -4.87 2.09 15.89
N GLU A 134 -3.70 1.88 16.45
CA GLU A 134 -2.80 2.89 17.01
C GLU A 134 -2.26 3.88 15.98
N LEU A 135 -2.22 3.47 14.70
CA LEU A 135 -1.87 4.36 13.59
C LEU A 135 -3.05 5.21 13.12
N LEU A 136 -4.24 5.07 13.71
CA LEU A 136 -5.43 5.81 13.29
C LEU A 136 -5.78 6.90 14.29
N ASN A 137 -6.39 7.98 13.80
CA ASN A 137 -6.98 8.97 14.69
C ASN A 137 -8.06 8.34 15.59
N PRO A 138 -8.29 8.90 16.80
CA PRO A 138 -9.43 8.52 17.63
C PRO A 138 -10.76 8.64 16.88
N ARG A 139 -11.73 7.82 17.28
CA ARG A 139 -13.06 7.85 16.66
C ARG A 139 -13.72 9.22 16.82
N THR A 140 -14.14 9.78 15.70
CA THR A 140 -14.88 11.04 15.63
C THR A 140 -16.30 10.90 16.14
N ASP A 141 -16.97 12.00 16.48
CA ASP A 141 -18.36 11.94 16.97
C ASP A 141 -19.35 11.41 15.94
N LYS A 142 -19.11 11.72 14.65
CA LYS A 142 -19.87 11.13 13.54
C LYS A 142 -19.75 9.61 13.50
N GLU A 143 -18.54 9.07 13.73
CA GLU A 143 -18.33 7.63 13.82
C GLU A 143 -18.99 7.03 15.06
N LYS A 144 -18.94 7.71 16.21
CA LYS A 144 -19.63 7.25 17.42
C LYS A 144 -21.14 7.17 17.20
N GLU A 145 -21.73 8.17 16.56
CA GLU A 145 -23.17 8.21 16.27
C GLU A 145 -23.58 7.15 15.24
N LYS A 146 -22.91 7.11 14.09
CA LYS A 146 -23.30 6.26 12.95
C LYS A 146 -23.02 4.78 13.16
N LEU A 147 -21.98 4.44 13.91
CA LEU A 147 -21.55 3.06 14.13
C LEU A 147 -21.87 2.59 15.57
N LYS A 148 -22.79 3.24 16.29
CA LYS A 148 -23.14 2.91 17.69
C LYS A 148 -23.63 1.48 17.90
N ARG A 149 -24.15 0.83 16.86
CA ARG A 149 -24.64 -0.57 16.88
C ARG A 149 -23.70 -1.54 16.16
N LYS A 150 -22.49 -1.10 15.81
CA LYS A 150 -21.50 -1.89 15.07
C LYS A 150 -20.32 -2.24 15.99
N PRO A 151 -19.52 -3.27 15.63
CA PRO A 151 -18.30 -3.60 16.36
C PRO A 151 -17.38 -2.39 16.56
N LYS A 152 -16.62 -2.39 17.67
CA LYS A 152 -15.77 -1.25 18.05
C LYS A 152 -14.65 -0.97 17.05
N ASN A 153 -14.15 -2.01 16.38
CA ASN A 153 -13.10 -1.95 15.38
C ASN A 153 -13.60 -1.48 14.00
N TRP A 154 -14.90 -1.22 13.83
CA TRP A 154 -15.42 -0.63 12.60
C TRP A 154 -15.19 0.88 12.59
N ARG A 155 -14.81 1.39 11.43
CA ARG A 155 -14.49 2.79 11.20
C ARG A 155 -15.21 3.29 9.96
N LEU A 156 -15.43 4.61 9.89
CA LEU A 156 -15.78 5.26 8.64
C LEU A 156 -14.48 5.69 7.97
N ALA A 157 -14.13 5.08 6.84
CA ALA A 157 -12.89 5.39 6.13
C ALA A 157 -12.76 6.89 5.80
N CYS A 158 -13.88 7.59 5.59
CA CYS A 158 -13.88 9.03 5.32
C CYS A 158 -13.61 9.95 6.53
N GLN A 159 -13.75 9.43 7.76
CA GLN A 159 -13.45 10.14 9.01
C GLN A 159 -12.16 9.62 9.67
N THR A 160 -11.56 8.58 9.09
CA THR A 160 -10.33 7.96 9.58
C THR A 160 -9.14 8.60 8.88
N ILE A 161 -8.23 9.15 9.66
CA ILE A 161 -6.92 9.67 9.22
C ILE A 161 -5.88 8.63 9.62
N VAL A 162 -5.01 8.27 8.67
CA VAL A 162 -3.97 7.26 8.85
C VAL A 162 -2.65 7.94 9.12
N GLY A 163 -2.11 7.76 10.32
CA GLY A 163 -0.83 8.25 10.76
C GLY A 163 -0.67 9.77 10.66
N LYS A 164 0.56 10.20 10.81
CA LYS A 164 1.09 11.52 10.49
C LYS A 164 2.02 11.40 9.28
N PRO A 165 2.43 12.52 8.63
CA PRO A 165 3.32 12.45 7.46
C PRO A 165 4.63 11.69 7.68
N ASP A 166 5.12 11.63 8.92
CA ASP A 166 6.33 10.94 9.37
C ASP A 166 6.09 9.51 9.90
N SER A 167 4.84 9.05 9.93
CA SER A 167 4.51 7.74 10.49
C SER A 167 4.95 6.59 9.58
N ARG A 168 5.41 5.51 10.22
CA ARG A 168 5.73 4.23 9.59
C ARG A 168 4.91 3.12 10.26
N GLY A 169 4.66 2.05 9.54
CA GLY A 169 3.92 0.89 10.04
C GLY A 169 2.93 0.38 9.00
N ALA A 170 2.06 -0.53 9.42
CA ALA A 170 1.06 -1.13 8.54
C ALA A 170 -0.33 -1.17 9.19
N VAL A 171 -1.37 -1.04 8.38
CA VAL A 171 -2.76 -1.18 8.80
C VAL A 171 -3.42 -2.28 7.98
N VAL A 172 -4.07 -3.22 8.66
CA VAL A 172 -4.83 -4.29 8.00
C VAL A 172 -6.31 -3.93 8.05
N ILE A 173 -6.90 -3.79 6.87
CA ILE A 173 -8.27 -3.31 6.68
C ILE A 173 -9.08 -4.34 5.91
N GLN A 174 -10.20 -4.73 6.49
CA GLN A 174 -11.21 -5.51 5.81
C GLN A 174 -12.23 -4.59 5.12
N GLN A 175 -12.41 -4.83 3.82
CA GLN A 175 -13.37 -4.13 2.98
C GLN A 175 -14.79 -4.62 3.24
N LEU A 176 -15.76 -3.71 3.12
CA LEU A 176 -17.20 -3.99 3.11
C LEU A 176 -17.63 -5.02 4.18
N PRO A 177 -17.41 -4.73 5.48
CA PRO A 177 -17.54 -5.74 6.53
C PRO A 177 -18.98 -6.25 6.73
N GLU A 178 -19.99 -5.55 6.21
CA GLU A 178 -21.38 -6.02 6.16
C GLU A 178 -21.67 -7.04 5.05
N TRP A 179 -20.81 -7.11 4.04
CA TRP A 179 -20.99 -7.91 2.82
C TRP A 179 -20.04 -9.10 2.77
N LYS A 180 -19.41 -9.45 3.90
CA LYS A 180 -18.58 -10.65 4.01
C LYS A 180 -19.46 -11.86 3.73
N GLY A 181 -19.22 -12.53 2.60
CA GLY A 181 -19.94 -13.76 2.25
C GLY A 181 -19.54 -14.97 3.11
N HIS A 182 -18.68 -14.79 4.12
CA HIS A 182 -18.06 -15.84 4.93
C HIS A 182 -17.58 -15.26 6.27
N GLU A 183 -17.58 -16.10 7.30
CA GLU A 183 -17.03 -15.75 8.61
C GLU A 183 -15.53 -15.97 8.61
N TRP A 184 -14.76 -14.91 8.88
CA TRP A 184 -13.32 -15.01 9.07
C TRP A 184 -12.99 -15.40 10.50
N LYS A 185 -12.39 -16.57 10.71
CA LYS A 185 -11.68 -16.86 11.96
C LYS A 185 -10.24 -16.42 11.81
N TYR A 186 -9.93 -15.23 12.31
CA TYR A 186 -8.54 -14.81 12.46
C TYR A 186 -7.89 -15.71 13.51
N GLY A 187 -6.84 -16.43 13.13
CA GLY A 187 -5.99 -17.12 14.08
C GLY A 187 -5.34 -16.08 14.97
N LYS A 188 -5.92 -15.85 16.15
CA LYS A 188 -5.19 -15.22 17.24
C LYS A 188 -4.26 -16.31 17.72
N ASP A 189 -2.96 -16.18 17.49
CA ASP A 189 -2.00 -17.03 18.19
C ASP A 189 -2.31 -16.88 19.69
N GLU A 190 -2.64 -18.01 20.32
CA GLU A 190 -3.02 -18.07 21.73
C GLU A 190 -1.87 -17.48 22.55
N GLU A 191 -2.09 -16.28 23.10
CA GLU A 191 -1.29 -15.75 24.20
C GLU A 191 -1.38 -16.79 25.31
N SER A 192 -0.28 -17.53 25.49
CA SER A 192 -0.11 -18.53 26.52
C SER A 192 -0.55 -17.96 27.87
N GLU A 193 -1.62 -18.53 28.42
CA GLU A 193 -1.85 -18.54 29.86
C GLU A 193 -0.60 -19.12 30.54
N SER A 194 0.31 -18.24 30.96
CA SER A 194 1.23 -18.53 32.06
C SER A 194 0.73 -17.76 33.28
N SER A 195 -0.42 -18.19 33.79
CA SER A 195 -0.78 -17.94 35.18
C SER A 195 0.15 -18.80 36.04
N SER A 196 1.04 -18.16 36.80
CA SER A 196 1.67 -18.73 38.00
C SER A 196 1.07 -18.03 39.21
#